data_AF-A0A453FDW5-F1
#
_entry.id   AF-A0A453FDW5-F1
#
_cell.length_a   1.000
_cell.length_b   1.000
_cell.length_c   1.000
_cell.angle_alpha   90.00
_cell.angle_beta   90.00
_cell.angle_gamma   90.00
#
_symmetry.space_group_name_H-M   'P 1'
#
loop_
_entity.id
_entity.type
_entity.pdbx_description
1 polymer ?
#
loop_
_entity_poly.entity_id
_entity_poly.type
_entity_poly.pdbx_seq_one_letter_code
_entity_poly.pdbx_strand_id
1 'polypeptide(L)'
;HFEHFIGGHFRKYGRDILVGCKAYMGGAQVGCLAGDGVQDVDEGDKSCSQNFKCSLEILFKGLINEFTDLGVGCHEFQAKIVNSGAAADTTLRL
;
A
#
# COMPACT_ATOMS: atom_id res chain seq x y z
N HIS A 1 -4.44 -17.97 22.86
CA HIS A 1 -4.17 -18.36 21.46
C HIS A 1 -4.95 -17.45 20.51
N PHE A 2 -4.30 -16.46 19.91
CA PHE A 2 -4.90 -15.52 18.97
C PHE A 2 -4.35 -15.71 17.53
N GLU A 3 -3.24 -16.43 17.40
CA GLU A 3 -2.52 -16.66 16.13
C GLU A 3 -3.41 -17.28 15.04
N HIS A 4 -4.24 -18.27 15.38
CA HIS A 4 -5.12 -18.90 14.40
C HIS A 4 -6.23 -17.97 13.91
N PHE A 5 -6.75 -17.13 14.81
CA PHE A 5 -7.74 -16.11 14.46
C PHE A 5 -7.13 -15.04 13.55
N ILE A 6 -5.94 -14.54 13.92
CA ILE A 6 -5.18 -13.59 13.10
C ILE A 6 -4.87 -14.18 11.72
N GLY A 7 -4.36 -15.41 11.67
CA GLY A 7 -3.99 -16.07 10.42
C GLY A 7 -5.19 -16.22 9.48
N GLY A 8 -6.34 -16.63 10.02
CA GLY A 8 -7.59 -16.67 9.25
C GLY A 8 -8.05 -15.29 8.75
N HIS A 9 -7.92 -14.25 9.58
CA HIS A 9 -8.26 -12.88 9.21
C HIS A 9 -7.39 -12.37 8.06
N PHE A 10 -6.06 -12.47 8.19
CA PHE A 10 -5.14 -12.02 7.13
C PHE A 10 -5.22 -12.88 5.88
N ARG A 11 -5.50 -14.17 5.99
CA ARG A 11 -5.76 -15.00 4.80
C ARG A 11 -7.01 -14.54 4.05
N LYS A 12 -8.06 -14.14 4.77
CA LYS A 12 -9.33 -13.68 4.20
C LYS A 12 -9.23 -12.27 3.60
N TYR A 13 -8.63 -11.32 4.32
CA TYR A 13 -8.61 -9.90 3.96
C TYR A 13 -7.27 -9.40 3.44
N GLY A 14 -6.26 -10.26 3.32
CA GLY A 14 -4.91 -9.87 2.90
C GLY A 14 -4.88 -9.17 1.54
N ARG A 15 -5.74 -9.60 0.61
CA ARG A 15 -5.86 -8.93 -0.69
C ARG A 15 -6.41 -7.50 -0.55
N ASP A 16 -7.46 -7.32 0.25
CA ASP A 16 -8.08 -6.00 0.48
C ASP A 16 -7.08 -5.05 1.16
N ILE A 17 -6.29 -5.56 2.11
CA ILE A 17 -5.20 -4.82 2.75
C ILE A 17 -4.18 -4.35 1.70
N LEU A 18 -3.71 -5.25 0.81
CA LEU A 18 -2.74 -4.88 -0.24
C LEU A 18 -3.32 -3.87 -1.24
N VAL A 19 -4.61 -3.96 -1.58
CA VAL A 19 -5.30 -2.96 -2.42
C VAL A 19 -5.31 -1.59 -1.72
N GLY A 20 -5.66 -1.54 -0.44
CA GLY A 20 -5.62 -0.31 0.36
C GLY A 20 -4.21 0.28 0.44
N CYS A 21 -3.19 -0.55 0.67
CA CYS A 21 -1.80 -0.09 0.67
C CYS A 21 -1.40 0.53 -0.67
N LYS A 22 -1.79 -0.07 -1.82
CA LYS A 22 -1.54 0.54 -3.13
C LYS A 22 -2.26 1.87 -3.32
N ALA A 23 -3.50 1.99 -2.86
CA ALA A 23 -4.23 3.25 -2.93
C ALA A 23 -3.52 4.35 -2.12
N TYR A 24 -3.07 4.03 -0.91
CA TYR A 24 -2.33 4.98 -0.07
C TYR A 24 -0.98 5.37 -0.69
N MET A 25 -0.20 4.42 -1.23
CA MET A 25 1.02 4.75 -1.98
C MET A 25 0.71 5.63 -3.21
N GLY A 26 -0.44 5.42 -3.85
CA GLY A 26 -0.97 6.27 -4.92
C GLY A 26 -1.46 7.66 -4.48
N GLY A 27 -1.43 7.98 -3.18
CA GLY A 27 -1.80 9.28 -2.64
C GLY A 27 -3.23 9.40 -2.12
N ALA A 28 -3.97 8.28 -1.99
CA ALA A 28 -5.23 8.30 -1.27
C ALA A 28 -5.04 8.72 0.19
N GLN A 29 -6.01 9.45 0.75
CA GLN A 29 -6.03 9.86 2.15
C GLN A 29 -5.98 8.63 3.06
N VAL A 30 -5.12 8.63 4.08
CA VAL A 30 -5.05 7.50 5.01
C VAL A 30 -6.33 7.46 5.84
N GLY A 31 -6.88 6.26 6.01
CA GLY A 31 -8.16 6.08 6.68
C GLY A 31 -9.36 6.42 5.79
N CYS A 32 -9.17 6.52 4.47
CA CYS A 32 -10.29 6.72 3.57
C CYS A 32 -11.15 5.49 3.40
N LEU A 33 -12.47 5.68 3.30
CA LEU A 33 -13.38 4.59 2.96
C LEU A 33 -13.12 4.17 1.51
N ALA A 34 -12.77 2.91 1.30
CA ALA A 34 -12.78 2.31 -0.02
C ALA A 34 -14.22 1.91 -0.36
N GLY A 35 -14.88 2.63 -1.29
CA GLY A 35 -16.25 2.35 -1.73
C GLY A 35 -17.18 3.58 -1.65
N ASP A 36 -18.48 3.33 -1.64
CA ASP A 36 -19.57 4.31 -1.78
C ASP A 36 -19.82 5.13 -0.50
N GLY A 37 -18.96 4.98 0.51
CA GLY A 37 -19.10 5.68 1.78
C GLY A 37 -18.77 7.16 1.63
N VAL A 38 -19.67 8.03 2.10
CA VAL A 38 -19.41 9.47 2.17
C VAL A 38 -18.39 9.70 3.28
N GLN A 39 -17.17 10.08 2.90
CA GLN A 39 -16.19 10.58 3.84
C GLN A 39 -16.09 12.08 3.71
N ASP A 40 -16.37 12.78 4.80
CA ASP A 40 -16.11 14.20 4.96
C ASP A 40 -14.58 14.36 5.09
N VAL A 41 -13.89 14.44 3.95
CA VAL A 41 -12.46 14.70 3.93
C VAL A 41 -12.26 16.18 4.18
N ASP A 42 -11.87 16.54 5.40
CA ASP A 42 -11.32 17.86 5.67
C ASP A 42 -10.06 18.03 4.80
N GLU A 43 -10.17 18.92 3.80
CA GLU A 43 -9.22 19.09 2.71
C GLU A 43 -7.85 19.60 3.22
N GLY A 44 -7.79 20.04 4.47
CA GLY A 44 -6.64 20.66 5.12
C GLY A 44 -5.58 19.70 5.67
N ASP A 45 -5.92 18.46 6.03
CA ASP A 45 -4.98 17.53 6.68
C ASP A 45 -4.79 16.25 5.87
N LYS A 46 -3.92 16.33 4.86
CA LYS A 46 -3.56 15.16 4.04
C LYS A 46 -2.68 14.23 4.85
N SER A 47 -3.30 13.26 5.52
CA SER A 47 -2.64 12.21 6.32
C SER A 47 -1.71 11.30 5.51
N CYS A 48 -1.78 11.36 4.18
CA CYS A 48 -0.89 10.65 3.27
C CYS A 48 0.41 11.44 2.98
N SER A 49 1.22 11.64 4.02
CA SER A 49 2.52 12.31 3.92
C SER A 49 3.54 11.53 3.08
N GLN A 50 4.56 12.21 2.55
CA GLN A 50 5.65 11.55 1.82
C GLN A 50 6.36 10.50 2.69
N ASN A 51 6.58 10.81 3.98
CA ASN A 51 7.22 9.88 4.93
C ASN A 51 6.37 8.61 5.14
N PHE A 52 5.05 8.76 5.22
CA PHE A 52 4.13 7.63 5.30
C PHE A 52 4.25 6.74 4.07
N LYS A 53 4.22 7.32 2.86
CA LYS A 53 4.35 6.56 1.60
C LYS A 53 5.67 5.78 1.54
N CYS A 54 6.80 6.42 1.83
CA CYS A 54 8.11 5.75 1.83
C CYS A 54 8.15 4.60 2.83
N SER A 55 7.59 4.79 4.02
CA SER A 55 7.53 3.74 5.06
C SER A 55 6.63 2.59 4.63
N LEU A 56 5.49 2.90 4.00
CA LEU A 56 4.55 1.91 3.50
C LEU A 56 5.15 1.10 2.34
N GLU A 57 5.92 1.71 1.43
CA GLU A 57 6.63 0.99 0.35
C GLU A 57 7.61 -0.05 0.89
N ILE A 58 8.31 0.25 1.99
CA ILE A 58 9.21 -0.70 2.64
C ILE A 58 8.41 -1.86 3.24
N LEU A 59 7.35 -1.56 4.00
CA LEU A 59 6.49 -2.57 4.63
C LEU A 59 5.74 -3.43 3.60
N PHE A 60 5.34 -2.84 2.48
CA PHE A 60 4.54 -3.49 1.45
C PHE A 60 5.24 -4.72 0.87
N LYS A 61 6.57 -4.67 0.72
CA LYS A 61 7.37 -5.82 0.26
C LYS A 61 7.31 -6.97 1.26
N GLY A 62 7.41 -6.67 2.56
CA GLY A 62 7.27 -7.66 3.63
C GLY A 62 5.87 -8.27 3.66
N LEU A 63 4.83 -7.43 3.55
CA LEU A 63 3.43 -7.89 3.52
C LEU A 63 3.14 -8.85 2.36
N ILE A 64 3.70 -8.61 1.17
CA ILE A 64 3.54 -9.53 0.03
C ILE A 64 4.11 -10.91 0.35
N ASN A 65 5.31 -10.97 0.95
CA ASN A 65 5.95 -12.24 1.28
C ASN A 65 5.13 -13.00 2.35
N GLU A 66 4.82 -12.34 3.47
CA GLU A 66 4.05 -12.95 4.57
C GLU A 66 2.66 -13.41 4.11
N PHE A 67 1.97 -12.61 3.28
CA PHE A 67 0.66 -12.99 2.77
C PHE A 67 0.74 -14.12 1.75
N THR A 68 1.81 -14.19 0.95
CA THR A 68 2.06 -15.33 0.05
C THR A 68 2.25 -16.60 0.86
N ASP A 69 3.03 -16.55 1.95
CA ASP A 69 3.27 -17.69 2.84
C ASP A 69 1.98 -18.12 3.58
N LEU A 70 1.10 -17.17 3.92
CA LEU A 70 -0.24 -17.43 4.46
C LEU A 70 -1.24 -17.96 3.42
N GLY A 71 -0.85 -18.06 2.14
CA GLY A 71 -1.68 -18.58 1.05
C GLY A 71 -2.68 -17.57 0.49
N VAL A 72 -2.41 -16.28 0.60
CA VAL A 72 -3.14 -15.20 -0.09
C VAL A 72 -2.62 -15.09 -1.53
N GLY A 73 -3.53 -14.95 -2.49
CA GLY A 73 -3.16 -14.78 -3.90
C GLY A 73 -2.57 -13.40 -4.20
N CYS A 74 -1.26 -13.22 -4.00
CA CYS A 74 -0.57 -11.92 -4.09
C CYS A 74 0.22 -11.67 -5.39
N HIS A 75 0.15 -12.57 -6.37
CA HIS A 75 0.99 -12.53 -7.59
C HIS A 75 0.90 -11.20 -8.37
N GLU A 76 -0.28 -10.57 -8.40
CA GLU A 76 -0.50 -9.27 -9.09
C GLU A 76 0.23 -8.08 -8.44
N PHE A 77 0.70 -8.22 -7.20
CA PHE A 77 1.41 -7.17 -6.46
C PHE A 77 2.93 -7.30 -6.56
N GLN A 78 3.45 -8.44 -7.00
CA GLN A 78 4.90 -8.69 -7.14
C GLN A 78 5.52 -7.97 -8.35
N ALA A 79 4.72 -7.69 -9.40
CA ALA A 79 5.22 -7.23 -10.70
C ALA A 79 5.65 -5.74 -10.77
N LYS A 80 5.47 -4.94 -9.72
CA LYS A 80 5.65 -3.46 -9.78
C LYS A 80 6.87 -2.89 -9.05
N ILE A 81 7.76 -3.71 -8.48
CA ILE A 81 8.97 -3.20 -7.80
C ILE A 81 10.10 -2.87 -8.80
N VAL A 82 9.97 -3.23 -10.08
CA VAL A 82 10.91 -2.83 -11.12
C VAL A 82 10.36 -1.61 -11.85
N ASN A 83 11.04 -0.48 -11.68
CA ASN A 83 10.90 0.78 -12.44
C ASN A 83 10.11 1.93 -11.82
N SER A 84 10.63 2.50 -10.73
CA SER A 84 10.52 3.95 -10.45
C SER A 84 11.76 4.40 -9.70
N GLY A 85 12.80 4.81 -10.44
CA GLY A 85 14.03 5.34 -9.83
C GLY A 85 15.29 5.27 -10.70
N ALA A 86 15.22 5.53 -12.00
CA ALA A 86 16.41 5.79 -12.81
C ALA A 86 16.08 6.76 -13.94
N ALA A 87 16.26 8.06 -13.67
CA ALA A 87 16.75 9.09 -14.59
C ALA A 87 16.62 10.47 -13.91
N ALA A 88 17.56 10.78 -13.02
CA ALA A 88 18.03 12.15 -12.94
C ALA A 88 19.00 12.31 -14.11
N ASP A 89 18.63 13.12 -15.11
CA ASP A 89 19.62 13.70 -16.01
C ASP A 89 19.32 15.18 -16.21
N THR A 90 20.17 15.95 -15.54
CA THR A 90 20.64 17.29 -15.86
C THR A 90 20.55 17.67 -17.34
N THR A 91 19.86 18.77 -17.65
CA THR A 91 20.26 19.62 -18.78
C THR A 91 19.98 21.09 -18.46
N LEU A 92 21.07 21.80 -18.23
CA LEU A 92 21.21 23.25 -18.25
C LEU A 92 21.43 23.66 -19.72
N ARG A 93 20.64 24.62 -20.24
CA ARG A 93 20.89 25.54 -21.39
C ARG A 93 19.57 26.26 -21.68
N LEU A 94 19.47 27.58 -21.79
CA LEU A 94 20.41 28.67 -22.08
C LEU A 94 20.04 29.90 -21.25
#